data_AF-A0A0M9YDV7-F1
#
_entry.id   AF-A0A0M9YDV7-F1
#
_cell.length_a   1.000
_cell.length_b   1.000
_cell.length_c   1.000
_cell.angle_alpha   90.00
_cell.angle_beta   90.00
_cell.angle_gamma   90.00
#
_symmetry.space_group_name_H-M   'P 1'
#
loop_
_entity.id
_entity.type
_entity.pdbx_description
1 polymer ?
#
loop_
_entity_poly.entity_id
_entity_poly.type
_entity_poly.pdbx_seq_one_letter_code
_entity_poly.pdbx_strand_id
1 'polypeptide(L)' 'MNASLSDVQRTAIAAIVRAVDEGRGHCVIRLLDEFVREADLTALFALREALHDARTSREDRSWSFSSW' A
#
# COMPACT_ATOMS: atom_id res chain seq x y z
N MET A 1 16.96 17.35 -6.04
CA MET A 1 15.85 16.89 -6.91
C MET A 1 14.76 16.37 -5.99
N ASN A 2 13.62 17.06 -5.88
CA ASN A 2 12.45 16.53 -5.17
C ASN A 2 11.85 15.43 -6.06
N ALA A 3 12.18 14.17 -5.80
CA ALA A 3 11.53 13.04 -6.46
C ALA A 3 10.09 12.96 -5.94
N SER A 4 9.18 13.71 -6.56
CA SER A 4 7.76 13.61 -6.30
C SER A 4 7.22 12.39 -7.03
N LEU A 5 6.50 11.52 -6.32
CA LEU A 5 5.76 10.41 -6.90
C LEU A 5 4.87 10.87 -8.05
N SER A 6 4.89 10.13 -9.15
CA SER A 6 3.95 10.31 -10.24
C SER A 6 2.54 9.90 -9.84
N ASP A 7 1.53 10.47 -10.47
CA ASP A 7 0.13 10.11 -10.22
C ASP A 7 -0.16 8.63 -10.53
N VAL A 8 0.55 8.06 -11.50
CA VAL A 8 0.50 6.63 -11.82
C VAL A 8 1.00 5.79 -10.65
N GLN A 9 2.16 6.14 -10.08
CA GLN A 9 2.70 5.45 -8.91
C GLN A 9 1.78 5.58 -7.69
N ARG A 10 1.21 6.77 -7.44
CA ARG A 10 0.25 6.98 -6.35
C ARG A 10 -0.99 6.10 -6.50
N THR A 11 -1.53 6.02 -7.72
CA THR A 11 -2.69 5.20 -8.04
C THR A 11 -2.39 3.71 -7.84
N ALA A 12 -1.21 3.26 -8.29
CA ALA A 12 -0.78 1.88 -8.11
C ALA A 12 -0.59 1.51 -6.63
N ILE A 13 0.02 2.39 -5.83
CA ILE A 13 0.17 2.19 -4.37
C ILE A 13 -1.20 2.05 -3.71
N ALA A 14 -2.15 2.94 -4.02
CA ALA A 14 -3.50 2.85 -3.46
C ALA A 14 -4.22 1.55 -3.85
N ALA A 15 -4.04 1.07 -5.08
CA ALA A 15 -4.60 -0.19 -5.53
C ALA A 15 -4.01 -1.40 -4.77
N ILE A 16 -2.69 -1.41 -4.54
CA ILE A 16 -2.01 -2.46 -3.78
C ILE A 16 -2.49 -2.47 -2.32
N VAL A 17 -2.48 -1.31 -1.65
CA VAL A 17 -2.93 -1.18 -0.26
C VAL A 17 -4.37 -1.68 -0.09
N ARG A 18 -5.27 -1.27 -0.99
CA ARG A 18 -6.65 -1.75 -0.98
C ARG A 18 -6.75 -3.26 -1.20
N ALA A 19 -5.97 -3.82 -2.14
CA ALA A 19 -5.97 -5.26 -2.37
C ALA A 19 -5.45 -6.06 -1.16
N VAL A 20 -4.47 -5.52 -0.43
CA VAL A 20 -3.98 -6.09 0.83
C VAL A 20 -5.05 -6.02 1.92
N ASP A 21 -5.72 -4.88 2.09
CA ASP A 21 -6.75 -4.69 3.11
C ASP A 21 -7.93 -5.67 2.90
N GLU A 22 -8.36 -5.83 1.65
CA GLU A 22 -9.42 -6.76 1.25
C GLU A 22 -8.99 -8.25 1.25
N GLY A 23 -7.72 -8.55 1.55
CA GLY A 23 -7.22 -9.94 1.59
C GLY A 23 -7.13 -10.64 0.23
N ARG A 24 -7.07 -9.88 -0.87
CA ARG A 24 -7.03 -10.42 -2.24
C ARG A 24 -5.61 -10.80 -2.67
N GLY A 25 -5.04 -11.83 -2.05
CA GLY A 25 -3.63 -12.24 -2.21
C GLY A 25 -3.16 -12.39 -3.67
N HIS A 26 -3.94 -13.04 -4.53
CA HIS A 26 -3.59 -13.19 -5.96
C HIS A 26 -3.52 -11.83 -6.70
N CYS A 27 -4.41 -10.90 -6.36
CA CYS A 27 -4.41 -9.56 -6.94
C CYS A 27 -3.20 -8.75 -6.46
N VAL A 28 -2.83 -8.88 -5.18
CA VAL A 28 -1.66 -8.22 -4.58
C VAL A 28 -0.38 -8.63 -5.30
N ILE A 29 -0.16 -9.94 -5.51
CA ILE A 29 1.06 -10.45 -6.18
C ILE A 29 1.20 -9.83 -7.57
N ARG A 30 0.13 -9.85 -8.37
CA ARG A 30 0.14 -9.30 -9.73
C ARG A 30 0.41 -7.78 -9.73
N LEU A 31 -0.23 -7.04 -8.83
CA LEU A 31 -0.05 -5.58 -8.73
C LEU A 31 1.35 -5.20 -8.25
N LEU A 32 1.92 -5.97 -7.32
CA LEU A 32 3.30 -5.77 -6.86
C LEU A 32 4.32 -6.04 -7.97
N ASP A 33 4.15 -7.12 -8.72
CA ASP A 33 5.05 -7.46 -9.83
C ASP A 33 5.06 -6.35 -10.91
N GLU A 34 3.87 -5.88 -11.29
CA GLU A 34 3.70 -4.78 -12.24
C GLU A 34 4.31 -3.47 -11.73
N PHE A 35 4.11 -3.15 -10.45
CA PHE A 35 4.65 -1.95 -9.83
C PHE A 35 6.17 -1.97 -9.73
N VAL A 36 6.76 -3.07 -9.24
CA VAL A 36 8.21 -3.19 -9.01
C VAL A 36 9.00 -3.11 -10.32
N ARG A 37 8.44 -3.58 -11.43
CA ARG A 37 9.08 -3.53 -12.76
C ARG A 37 9.40 -2.11 -13.22
N GLU A 38 8.60 -1.13 -12.83
CA GLU A 38 8.69 0.28 -13.28
C GLU A 38 8.98 1.25 -12.11
N ALA A 39 9.06 0.77 -10.86
CA ALA A 39 9.22 1.61 -9.68
C ALA A 39 10.68 2.04 -9.47
N ASP A 40 10.86 3.32 -9.17
CA ASP A 40 12.10 3.83 -8.57
C ASP A 40 12.13 3.60 -7.05
N LEU A 41 13.29 3.86 -6.43
CA LEU A 41 13.47 3.68 -4.99
C LEU A 41 12.49 4.53 -4.16
N THR A 42 12.16 5.75 -4.61
CA THR A 42 11.22 6.63 -3.91
C THR A 42 9.82 6.03 -3.90
N ALA A 43 9.38 5.44 -5.01
CA ALA A 43 8.10 4.77 -5.11
C ALA A 43 8.02 3.51 -4.23
N LEU A 44 9.11 2.76 -4.12
CA LEU A 44 9.19 1.61 -3.22
C LEU A 44 9.11 2.01 -1.74
N PHE A 45 9.79 3.11 -1.34
CA PHE A 45 9.66 3.63 0.03
C PHE A 45 8.25 4.08 0.35
N ALA A 46 7.61 4.80 -0.58
CA ALA A 46 6.23 5.24 -0.42
C ALA A 46 5.24 4.08 -0.30
N LEU A 47 5.43 3.01 -1.08
CA LEU A 47 4.62 1.79 -0.95
C LEU A 47 4.78 1.16 0.44
N ARG A 48 6.01 1.07 0.94
CA ARG A 48 6.29 0.51 2.27
C ARG A 48 5.59 1.31 3.37
N GLU A 49 5.68 2.64 3.32
CA GLU A 49 5.01 3.53 4.27
C GLU A 49 3.50 3.37 4.21
N ALA A 50 2.90 3.39 3.03
CA ALA A 50 1.45 3.22 2.86
C ALA A 50 0.93 1.86 3.37
N LEU A 51 1.70 0.78 3.18
CA LEU A 51 1.37 -0.54 3.74
C LEU A 51 1.49 -0.58 5.26
N HIS A 52 2.49 0.11 5.83
CA HIS A 52 2.66 0.23 7.27
C HIS A 52 1.50 1.00 7.91
N ASP A 53 1.14 2.14 7.34
CA ASP A 53 0.03 2.99 7.81
C ASP A 53 -1.33 2.28 7.71
N ALA A 54 -1.55 1.50 6.64
CA ALA A 54 -2.75 0.71 6.51
C ALA A 54 -2.85 -0.38 7.59
N ARG A 55 -1.73 -0.99 7.95
CA ARG A 55 -1.67 -2.01 9.01
C ARG A 55 -1.93 -1.40 10.39
N THR A 56 -1.28 -0.29 10.74
CA THR A 56 -1.49 0.39 12.03
C THR A 56 -2.94 0.85 12.17
N SER A 57 -3.51 1.43 11.10
CA SER A 57 -4.93 1.85 11.06
C SER A 57 -5.92 0.68 11.23
N ARG A 58 -5.52 -0.54 10.88
CA ARG A 58 -6.32 -1.76 11.08
C ARG A 58 -6.21 -2.27 12.51
N GLU A 59 -5.01 -2.26 13.07
CA GLU A 59 -4.77 -2.59 14.49
C GLU A 59 -5.60 -1.64 15.39
N ASP A 60 -5.53 -0.32 15.18
CA ASP A 60 -6.31 0.65 15.97
C ASP A 60 -7.83 0.43 15.88
N ARG A 61 -8.35 0.07 14.70
CA ARG A 61 -9.77 -0.27 14.51
C ARG A 61 -10.18 -1.56 15.22
N SER A 62 -9.28 -2.54 15.29
CA SER A 62 -9.53 -3.80 15.99
C SER A 62 -9.64 -3.61 17.50
N TRP A 63 -8.90 -2.66 18.07
CA TRP A 63 -8.93 -2.35 19.50
C TRP A 63 -10.17 -1.53 19.89
N SER A 64 -10.60 -0.63 19.00
CA SER A 64 -11.83 0.16 19.17
C SER A 64 -13.11 -0.68 19.23
N PHE A 65 -13.11 -1.87 18.61
CA PHE A 65 -14.27 -2.77 18.55
C PHE A 65 -14.42 -3.67 19.80
N SER A 66 -13.38 -3.80 20.61
CA SER A 66 -13.34 -4.72 21.76
C SER A 66 -13.71 -4.05 23.10
N SER A 67 -14.23 -2.83 23.06
CA SER A 67 -14.49 -1.98 24.24
C SER A 67 -15.98 -1.78 24.60
N TRP A 68 -16.87 -2.71 24.21
CA TRP A 68 -18.31 -2.66 24.52
C TRP A 68 -18.74 -3.86 25.35
#